data_AF-A0A0L6VU77-F1
#
_entry.id   AF-A0A0L6VU77-F1
#
_cell.length_a   1.000
_cell.length_b   1.000
_cell.length_c   1.000
_cell.angle_alpha   90.00
_cell.angle_beta   90.00
_cell.angle_gamma   90.00
#
_symmetry.space_group_name_H-M   'P 1'
#
loop_
_entity.id
_entity.type
_entity.pdbx_description
1 polymer ?
#
loop_
_entity_poly.entity_id
_entity_poly.type
_entity_poly.pdbx_seq_one_letter_code
_entity_poly.pdbx_strand_id
1 'polypeptide(L)'
;MTGWNTQSNMFLVNQNKHFPQTFTFPAPLDTVPLFQRGGHIVTRREEVRRAAPLMWKDPITLVVALNKAGQSTGTLYLENGESFDHERGQFLYKRFLIKQQGSDSFTLSSYDAVAQALKSTHQALHSSLKYQLENG
;
A
#
# COMPACT_ATOMS: atom_id res chain seq x y z
N MET A 1 31.86 -5.22 6.15
CA MET A 1 30.87 -5.56 5.10
C MET A 1 29.55 -4.97 5.54
N THR A 2 29.22 -3.79 5.05
CA THR A 2 27.99 -3.05 5.41
C THR A 2 26.84 -3.55 4.53
N GLY A 3 25.95 -4.37 5.11
CA GLY A 3 24.71 -4.75 4.48
C GLY A 3 23.75 -3.55 4.48
N TRP A 4 23.27 -3.18 3.29
CA TRP A 4 22.16 -2.25 3.15
C TRP A 4 20.90 -2.95 3.69
N ASN A 5 20.38 -2.49 4.83
CA ASN A 5 19.09 -2.97 5.34
C ASN A 5 17.98 -2.15 4.67
N THR A 6 17.21 -2.77 3.78
CA THR A 6 16.03 -2.20 3.09
C THR A 6 14.74 -2.29 3.91
N GLN A 7 14.82 -2.56 5.22
CA GLN A 7 13.63 -2.54 6.07
C GLN A 7 13.16 -1.10 6.29
N SER A 8 12.05 -0.77 5.64
CA SER A 8 11.25 0.43 5.83
C SER A 8 11.37 1.05 7.24
N ASN A 9 11.83 2.30 7.30
CA ASN A 9 11.94 3.13 8.51
C ASN A 9 10.56 3.54 9.07
N MET A 10 9.65 2.58 9.25
CA MET A 10 8.34 2.83 9.83
C MET A 10 8.38 2.40 11.29
N PHE A 11 8.17 3.36 12.18
CA PHE A 11 8.17 3.10 13.61
C PHE A 11 6.89 2.35 14.00
N LEU A 12 7.04 1.15 14.57
CA LEU A 12 5.94 0.40 15.15
C LEU A 12 5.62 0.96 16.54
N VAL A 13 4.43 1.53 16.68
CA VAL A 13 3.89 1.95 17.98
C VAL A 13 3.07 0.80 18.57
N ASN A 14 3.31 0.45 19.84
CA ASN A 14 2.57 -0.59 20.53
C ASN A 14 1.07 -0.26 20.57
N GLN A 15 0.25 -1.10 19.96
CA GLN A 15 -1.19 -0.89 19.83
C GLN A 15 -1.99 -1.35 21.08
N ASN A 16 -1.37 -2.03 22.05
CA ASN A 16 -2.10 -2.66 23.17
C ASN A 16 -2.62 -1.67 24.23
N LYS A 17 -2.24 -0.40 24.18
CA LYS A 17 -2.80 0.63 25.09
C LYS A 17 -4.03 1.32 24.49
N HIS A 18 -4.96 1.71 25.37
CA HIS A 18 -6.36 2.00 25.05
C HIS A 18 -6.72 3.49 25.07
N PHE A 19 -5.71 4.36 25.15
CA PHE A 19 -5.89 5.81 25.24
C PHE A 19 -4.88 6.52 24.33
N PRO A 20 -5.19 7.75 23.86
CA PRO A 20 -4.20 8.60 23.21
C PRO A 20 -2.95 8.73 24.08
N GLN A 21 -1.78 8.60 23.46
CA GLN A 21 -0.50 8.72 24.15
C GLN A 21 0.41 9.64 23.37
N THR A 22 1.19 10.42 24.10
CA THR A 22 2.29 11.19 23.54
C THR A 22 3.53 10.31 23.57
N PHE A 23 4.18 10.16 22.43
CA PHE A 23 5.45 9.48 22.30
C PHE A 23 6.50 10.49 21.84
N THR A 24 7.68 10.44 22.44
CA THR A 24 8.84 11.22 21.99
C THR A 24 9.76 10.28 21.22
N PHE A 25 10.12 10.64 19.99
CA PHE A 25 11.00 9.85 19.12
C PHE A 25 12.24 10.68 18.74
N PRO A 26 13.44 10.08 18.73
CA PRO A 26 14.61 10.71 18.14
C PRO A 26 14.38 11.01 16.66
N ALA A 27 14.61 12.25 16.25
CA ALA A 27 14.55 12.70 14.86
C ALA A 27 15.83 13.49 14.51
N PRO A 28 17.01 12.83 14.46
CA PRO A 28 18.23 13.44 13.95
C PRO A 28 18.08 13.82 12.46
N LEU A 29 19.05 14.57 11.92
CA LEU A 29 18.97 15.17 10.57
C LEU A 29 18.68 14.18 9.43
N ASP A 30 19.12 12.94 9.56
CA ASP A 30 18.96 11.86 8.57
C ASP A 30 17.69 11.03 8.76
N THR A 31 16.86 11.36 9.77
CA THR A 31 15.68 10.57 10.15
C THR A 31 14.40 11.37 9.99
N VAL A 32 13.47 10.83 9.19
CA VAL A 32 12.11 11.36 9.06
C VAL A 32 11.17 10.49 9.90
N PRO A 33 10.58 10.99 11.00
CA PRO A 33 9.64 10.21 11.81
C PRO A 33 8.30 10.03 11.07
N LEU A 34 8.03 8.80 10.62
CA LEU A 34 6.80 8.42 9.92
C LEU A 34 6.10 7.24 10.60
N PHE A 35 4.78 7.32 10.70
CA PHE A 35 3.94 6.31 11.36
C PHE A 35 2.77 5.93 10.45
N GLN A 36 2.51 4.62 10.32
CA GLN A 36 1.29 4.12 9.68
C GLN A 36 0.27 3.72 10.74
N ARG A 37 -0.96 4.21 10.58
CA ARG A 37 -2.08 3.84 11.44
C ARG A 37 -2.54 2.41 11.14
N GLY A 38 -2.76 1.62 12.19
CA GLY A 38 -3.39 0.30 12.06
C GLY A 38 -4.79 0.39 11.45
N GLY A 39 -5.16 -0.58 10.62
CA GLY A 39 -6.42 -0.59 9.86
C GLY A 39 -6.29 -0.05 8.44
N HIS A 40 -5.09 0.39 8.04
CA HIS A 40 -4.84 0.98 6.73
C HIS A 40 -3.79 0.21 5.93
N ILE A 41 -4.04 0.07 4.62
CA ILE A 41 -3.09 -0.44 3.63
C ILE A 41 -2.58 0.75 2.81
N VAL A 42 -1.27 0.93 2.75
CA VAL A 42 -0.62 1.91 1.88
C VAL A 42 -0.09 1.19 0.65
N THR A 43 -0.37 1.73 -0.54
CA THR A 43 0.19 1.20 -1.78
C THR A 43 1.39 2.05 -2.20
N ARG A 44 2.50 1.40 -2.58
CA ARG A 44 3.71 2.10 -3.04
C ARG A 44 4.45 1.30 -4.10
N ARG A 45 5.28 1.98 -4.88
CA ARG A 45 6.26 1.38 -5.77
C ARG A 45 7.63 1.52 -5.11
N GLU A 46 8.30 0.40 -4.87
CA GLU A 46 9.57 0.37 -4.13
C GLU A 46 10.77 0.69 -5.02
N GLU A 47 10.65 0.43 -6.32
CA GLU A 47 11.72 0.67 -7.27
C GLU A 47 11.88 2.17 -7.52
N VAL A 48 12.92 2.75 -6.92
CA VAL A 48 13.25 4.16 -7.14
C VAL A 48 13.74 4.35 -8.57
N ARG A 49 13.08 5.22 -9.33
CA ARG A 49 13.46 5.62 -10.70
C ARG A 49 13.85 7.09 -10.74
N ARG A 50 14.45 7.51 -11.85
CA ARG A 50 14.85 8.91 -12.08
C ARG A 50 13.67 9.87 -12.29
N ALA A 51 12.48 9.35 -12.62
CA ALA A 51 11.27 10.13 -12.81
C ALA A 51 10.01 9.25 -12.62
N ALA A 52 8.88 9.86 -12.25
CA ALA A 52 7.61 9.15 -12.03
C ALA A 52 7.09 8.38 -13.27
N PRO A 53 7.20 8.89 -14.51
CA PRO A 53 6.76 8.14 -15.70
C PRO A 53 7.54 6.84 -15.90
N LEU A 54 8.81 6.78 -15.48
CA LEU A 54 9.62 5.56 -15.57
C LEU A 54 9.14 4.46 -14.62
N MET A 55 8.32 4.81 -13.62
CA MET A 55 7.79 3.86 -12.64
C MET A 55 6.47 3.20 -13.08
N TRP A 56 5.90 3.59 -14.24
CA TRP A 56 4.52 3.24 -14.57
C TRP A 56 4.23 1.73 -14.63
N LYS A 57 5.25 0.93 -14.98
CA LYS A 57 5.22 -0.54 -15.04
C LYS A 57 5.76 -1.23 -13.80
N ASP A 58 6.28 -0.49 -12.83
CA ASP A 58 6.88 -1.07 -11.63
C ASP A 58 5.79 -1.73 -10.78
N PRO A 59 6.11 -2.87 -10.13
CA PRO A 59 5.16 -3.58 -9.29
C PRO A 59 4.68 -2.72 -8.12
N ILE A 60 3.44 -2.95 -7.70
CA ILE A 60 2.84 -2.31 -6.53
C ILE A 60 3.06 -3.19 -5.30
N THR A 61 3.62 -2.62 -4.25
CA THR A 61 3.72 -3.20 -2.91
C THR A 61 2.58 -2.71 -2.04
N LEU A 62 1.92 -3.63 -1.33
CA LEU A 62 0.92 -3.32 -0.30
C LEU A 62 1.57 -3.36 1.08
N VAL A 63 1.71 -2.21 1.73
CA VAL A 63 2.19 -2.10 3.11
C VAL A 63 0.99 -2.16 4.05
N VAL A 64 0.87 -3.26 4.80
CA VAL A 64 -0.33 -3.58 5.58
C VAL A 64 -0.08 -3.34 7.07
N ALA A 65 -0.82 -2.41 7.67
CA ALA A 65 -0.90 -2.26 9.12
C ALA A 65 -2.27 -2.74 9.59
N LEU A 66 -2.32 -3.82 10.37
CA LEU A 66 -3.57 -4.34 10.94
C LEU A 66 -4.05 -3.48 12.11
N ASN A 67 -5.36 -3.34 12.25
CA ASN A 67 -5.96 -2.81 13.47
C ASN A 67 -6.06 -3.91 14.54
N LYS A 68 -6.59 -3.56 15.71
CA LYS A 68 -6.81 -4.49 16.83
C LYS A 68 -7.76 -5.65 16.50
N ALA A 69 -8.60 -5.51 15.49
CA ALA A 69 -9.51 -6.56 15.01
C ALA A 69 -8.84 -7.49 13.98
N GLY A 70 -7.53 -7.32 13.71
CA GLY A 70 -6.82 -8.09 12.70
C GLY A 70 -7.22 -7.70 11.27
N GLN A 71 -7.70 -6.48 11.05
CA GLN A 71 -8.22 -6.04 9.75
C GLN A 71 -7.48 -4.82 9.22
N SER A 72 -7.41 -4.69 7.90
CA SER A 72 -6.87 -3.50 7.24
C SER A 72 -7.54 -3.28 5.88
N THR A 73 -7.69 -2.02 5.48
CA THR A 73 -8.24 -1.64 4.18
C THR A 73 -7.41 -0.54 3.52
N GLY A 74 -7.35 -0.55 2.20
CA GLY A 74 -6.76 0.55 1.43
C GLY A 74 -7.25 0.54 0.00
N THR A 75 -6.86 1.56 -0.75
CA THR A 75 -7.26 1.72 -2.15
C THR A 75 -6.04 2.04 -3.01
N LEU A 76 -6.15 1.72 -4.29
CA LEU A 76 -5.17 2.05 -5.33
C LEU A 76 -5.93 2.62 -6.52
N TYR A 77 -5.61 3.85 -6.89
CA TYR A 77 -6.07 4.49 -8.11
C TYR A 77 -4.87 4.63 -9.06
N LEU A 78 -5.02 4.17 -10.30
CA LEU A 78 -4.03 4.28 -11.37
C LEU A 78 -4.71 4.75 -12.65
N GLU A 79 -4.15 5.76 -13.28
CA GLU A 79 -4.51 6.23 -14.62
C GLU A 79 -3.23 6.49 -15.44
N ASN A 80 -3.34 7.06 -16.64
CA ASN A 80 -2.16 7.36 -17.46
C ASN A 80 -1.37 8.60 -16.98
N GLY A 81 -2.00 9.51 -16.22
CA GLY A 81 -1.38 10.71 -15.65
C GLY A 81 -1.04 11.83 -16.64
N GLU A 82 -1.49 11.71 -17.90
CA GLU A 82 -1.12 12.63 -18.99
C GLU A 82 -2.34 13.20 -19.74
N SER A 83 -3.50 12.53 -19.69
CA SER A 83 -4.72 12.94 -20.38
C SER A 83 -5.94 12.96 -19.45
N PHE A 84 -7.10 13.35 -19.99
CA PHE A 84 -8.41 13.29 -19.32
C PHE A 84 -9.16 11.98 -19.57
N ASP A 85 -8.48 10.91 -20.01
CA ASP A 85 -9.17 9.66 -20.36
C ASP A 85 -9.82 8.97 -19.15
N HIS A 86 -9.45 9.33 -17.91
CA HIS A 86 -10.15 8.87 -16.72
C HIS A 86 -11.61 9.31 -16.66
N GLU A 87 -11.98 10.44 -17.27
CA GLU A 87 -13.37 10.90 -17.36
C GLU A 87 -14.22 9.96 -18.23
N ARG A 88 -13.57 9.29 -19.18
CA ARG A 88 -14.16 8.22 -20.01
C ARG A 88 -13.96 6.84 -19.38
N GLY A 89 -13.52 6.81 -18.12
CA GLY A 89 -13.33 5.63 -17.32
C GLY A 89 -12.03 4.86 -17.58
N GLN A 90 -11.03 5.44 -18.26
CA GLN A 90 -9.73 4.77 -18.44
C GLN A 90 -8.84 4.88 -17.20
N PHE A 91 -9.19 4.11 -16.18
CA PHE A 91 -8.41 4.00 -14.95
C PHE A 91 -8.58 2.62 -14.32
N LEU A 92 -7.74 2.32 -13.34
CA LEU A 92 -7.88 1.20 -12.43
C LEU A 92 -8.10 1.77 -11.03
N TYR A 93 -9.23 1.43 -10.41
CA TYR A 93 -9.50 1.80 -9.02
C TYR A 93 -9.88 0.56 -8.22
N LYS A 94 -8.98 0.12 -7.35
CA LYS A 94 -9.13 -1.10 -6.55
C LYS A 94 -9.24 -0.75 -5.08
N ARG A 95 -10.03 -1.52 -4.35
CA ARG A 95 -10.00 -1.61 -2.89
C ARG A 95 -9.42 -2.95 -2.48
N PHE A 96 -8.55 -2.91 -1.49
CA PHE A 96 -7.96 -4.08 -0.83
C PHE A 96 -8.51 -4.21 0.59
N LEU A 97 -8.73 -5.45 1.00
CA LEU A 97 -9.14 -5.82 2.34
C LEU A 97 -8.26 -6.99 2.80
N ILE A 98 -7.56 -6.82 3.92
CA ILE A 98 -6.90 -7.92 4.62
C ILE A 98 -7.64 -8.21 5.92
N LYS A 99 -7.85 -9.50 6.20
CA LYS A 99 -8.32 -10.02 7.48
C LYS A 99 -7.41 -11.13 7.99
N GLN A 100 -7.02 -11.05 9.24
CA GLN A 100 -6.35 -12.14 9.97
C GLN A 100 -7.38 -13.23 10.31
N GLN A 101 -7.07 -14.48 9.99
CA GLN A 101 -7.91 -15.65 10.24
C GLN A 101 -7.36 -16.51 11.41
N GLY A 102 -6.04 -16.47 11.63
CA GLY A 102 -5.34 -17.16 12.70
C GLY A 102 -4.04 -16.43 13.04
N SER A 103 -3.17 -17.00 13.88
CA SER A 103 -1.91 -16.35 14.29
C SER A 103 -1.11 -15.86 13.09
N ASP A 104 -0.97 -16.70 12.06
CA ASP A 104 -0.12 -16.45 10.88
C ASP A 104 -0.87 -16.62 9.56
N SER A 105 -2.20 -16.58 9.60
CA SER A 105 -3.05 -16.76 8.41
C SER A 105 -3.82 -15.48 8.11
N PHE A 106 -3.72 -15.03 6.86
CA PHE A 106 -4.36 -13.81 6.37
C PHE A 106 -5.12 -14.10 5.08
N THR A 107 -6.28 -13.45 4.92
CA THR A 107 -7.02 -13.42 3.67
C THR A 107 -6.93 -12.02 3.08
N LEU A 108 -6.32 -11.90 1.89
CA LEU A 108 -6.36 -10.71 1.07
C LEU A 108 -7.46 -10.85 0.01
N SER A 109 -8.35 -9.88 -0.05
CA SER A 109 -9.30 -9.74 -1.15
C SER A 109 -9.17 -8.38 -1.81
N SER A 110 -9.52 -8.32 -3.10
CA SER A 110 -9.60 -7.07 -3.85
C SER A 110 -10.86 -7.00 -4.69
N TYR A 111 -11.40 -5.80 -4.84
CA TYR A 111 -12.57 -5.53 -5.66
C TYR A 111 -12.45 -4.15 -6.30
N ASP A 112 -13.25 -3.92 -7.33
CA ASP A 112 -13.30 -2.61 -7.97
C ASP A 112 -13.95 -1.62 -7.00
N ALA A 113 -13.30 -0.47 -6.80
CA ALA A 113 -13.77 0.57 -5.90
C ALA A 113 -14.72 1.56 -6.60
N VAL A 114 -15.24 1.18 -7.76
CA VAL A 114 -16.25 1.92 -8.54
C VAL A 114 -17.52 1.09 -8.70
N ALA A 115 -18.63 1.78 -8.93
CA ALA A 115 -19.87 1.13 -9.33
C ALA A 115 -19.67 0.35 -10.64
N GLN A 116 -20.37 -0.77 -10.78
CA GLN A 116 -20.26 -1.68 -11.94
C GLN A 116 -20.44 -0.96 -13.29
N ALA A 117 -21.22 0.13 -13.31
CA ALA A 117 -21.50 0.95 -14.50
C ALA A 117 -20.30 1.76 -15.02
N LEU A 118 -19.23 1.91 -14.24
CA LEU A 118 -18.00 2.64 -14.60
C LEU A 118 -16.81 1.70 -14.89
N LYS A 119 -17.09 0.42 -15.15
CA LYS A 119 -16.07 -0.56 -15.51
C LYS A 119 -15.59 -0.34 -16.94
N SER A 120 -14.49 0.36 -17.10
CA SER A 120 -13.76 0.41 -18.36
C SER A 120 -12.28 0.19 -18.08
N THR A 121 -11.79 -1.01 -18.40
CA THR A 121 -10.37 -1.35 -18.21
C THR A 121 -9.63 -1.25 -19.54
N HIS A 122 -8.55 -0.46 -19.56
CA HIS A 122 -7.53 -0.54 -20.59
C HIS A 122 -6.69 -1.82 -20.36
N GLN A 123 -6.55 -2.67 -21.39
CA GLN A 123 -5.91 -4.00 -21.29
C GLN A 123 -4.48 -3.96 -20.68
N ALA A 124 -3.74 -2.87 -20.83
CA ALA A 124 -2.36 -2.75 -20.33
C ALA A 124 -2.23 -2.77 -18.79
N LEU A 125 -3.26 -2.36 -18.04
CA LEU A 125 -3.22 -2.27 -16.57
C LEU A 125 -3.39 -3.63 -15.87
N HIS A 126 -3.80 -4.67 -16.60
CA HIS A 126 -3.97 -6.01 -16.03
C HIS A 126 -2.65 -6.74 -15.73
N SER A 127 -1.52 -6.30 -16.32
CA SER A 127 -0.26 -7.05 -16.30
C SER A 127 0.67 -6.75 -15.10
N SER A 128 0.41 -5.71 -14.31
CA SER A 128 1.31 -5.21 -13.25
C SER A 128 1.06 -5.82 -11.86
N LEU A 129 -0.02 -6.57 -11.67
CA LEU A 129 -0.34 -7.21 -10.39
C LEU A 129 0.28 -8.61 -10.33
N LYS A 130 1.57 -8.70 -10.04
CA LYS A 130 2.24 -9.95 -9.68
C LYS A 130 2.44 -9.98 -8.16
N TYR A 131 1.86 -10.98 -7.51
CA TYR A 131 1.99 -11.19 -6.06
C TYR A 131 3.17 -12.14 -5.80
N GLN A 132 4.16 -11.70 -5.03
CA GLN A 132 5.17 -12.59 -4.45
C GLN A 132 5.13 -12.45 -2.93
N LEU A 133 4.87 -13.57 -2.24
CA LEU A 133 5.05 -13.69 -0.80
C LEU A 133 6.54 -13.88 -0.55
N GLU A 134 7.21 -12.89 0.02
CA GLU A 134 8.50 -13.13 0.67
C GLU A 134 8.21 -13.59 2.11
N ASN A 135 8.37 -14.89 2.34
CA ASN A 135 8.38 -15.46 3.69
C ASN A 135 9.75 -15.16 4.31
N GLY A 136 9.77 -14.36 5.38
CA GLY A 136 10.92 -14.17 6.27
C GLY A 136 10.63 -14.78 7.63
#